data_AF-A0A8S0PZ07-F1
#
_entry.id   AF-A0A8S0PZ07-F1
#
_cell.length_a   1.000
_cell.length_b   1.000
_cell.length_c   1.000
_cell.angle_alpha   90.00
_cell.angle_beta   90.00
_cell.angle_gamma   90.00
#
_symmetry.space_group_name_H-M   'P 1'
#
loop_
_entity.id
_entity.type
_entity.pdbx_description
1 polymer ?
#
loop_
_entity_poly.entity_id
_entity_poly.type
_entity_poly.pdbx_seq_one_letter_code
_entity_poly.pdbx_strand_id
1 'polypeptide(L)'
;MLKNHKCIPLEDIAAEFKLRTQDYINRITSLENMGRLSGVMDDRGKYIYISLEEMKAVADYIKHKGRVSISHLASKSNQFIDLESKAQLVEDISSITEIIDSLWS
;
A
#
# COMPACT_ATOMS: atom_id res chain seq x y z
N MET A 1 9.00 6.22 -1.23
CA MET A 1 8.72 5.84 0.17
C MET A 1 7.28 5.31 0.29
N LEU A 2 6.23 6.13 0.43
CA LEU A 2 4.85 5.63 0.57
C LEU A 2 4.33 4.77 -0.61
N LYS A 3 4.72 5.08 -1.85
CA LYS A 3 4.35 4.26 -3.02
C LYS A 3 5.13 2.95 -3.13
N ASN A 4 6.24 2.82 -2.39
CA ASN A 4 7.13 1.65 -2.44
C ASN A 4 6.87 0.69 -1.27
N HIS A 5 6.28 1.17 -0.18
CA HIS A 5 5.90 0.38 0.98
C HIS A 5 4.39 0.44 1.16
N LYS A 6 3.74 -0.73 1.05
CA LYS A 6 2.29 -0.82 0.94
C LYS A 6 1.54 -0.50 2.23
N CYS A 7 2.13 -0.84 3.38
CA CYS A 7 1.56 -0.65 4.70
C CYS A 7 2.67 -0.13 5.61
N ILE A 8 2.50 1.06 6.19
CA ILE A 8 3.56 1.70 6.98
C ILE A 8 2.99 2.36 8.24
N PRO A 9 3.59 2.16 9.42
CA PRO A 9 3.28 2.95 10.60
C PRO A 9 3.66 4.41 10.38
N LEU A 10 2.72 5.33 10.60
CA LEU A 10 2.98 6.76 10.38
C LEU A 10 4.01 7.34 11.35
N GLU A 11 4.11 6.77 12.54
CA GLU A 11 5.09 7.17 13.56
C GLU A 11 6.52 6.90 13.10
N ASP A 12 6.79 5.74 12.49
CA ASP A 12 8.11 5.37 12.00
C ASP A 12 8.60 6.35 10.93
N ILE A 13 7.71 6.70 9.99
CA ILE A 13 8.07 7.68 8.97
C ILE A 13 8.21 9.08 9.58
N ALA A 14 7.31 9.49 10.47
CA ALA A 14 7.43 10.80 11.11
C ALA A 14 8.77 10.93 11.83
N ALA A 15 9.23 9.88 12.52
CA ALA A 15 10.53 9.81 13.16
C ALA A 15 11.69 9.89 12.15
N GLU A 16 11.62 9.17 11.02
CA GLU A 16 12.62 9.23 9.94
C GLU A 16 12.80 10.67 9.42
N PHE A 17 11.70 11.40 9.28
CA PHE A 17 11.71 12.80 8.83
C PHE A 17 11.89 13.83 9.95
N LYS A 18 12.05 13.40 11.20
CA LYS A 18 12.12 14.27 12.40
C LYS A 18 10.94 15.23 12.50
N LEU A 19 9.75 14.77 12.14
CA LEU A 19 8.49 15.51 12.21
C LEU A 19 7.63 14.97 13.35
N ARG A 20 6.69 15.78 13.84
CA ARG A 20 5.60 15.25 14.67
C ARG A 20 4.68 14.42 13.78
N THR A 21 4.15 13.32 14.31
CA THR A 21 3.20 12.45 13.59
C THR A 21 2.03 13.25 13.00
N GLN A 22 1.50 14.23 13.73
CA GLN A 22 0.42 15.08 13.24
C GLN A 22 0.81 15.94 12.02
N ASP A 23 2.04 16.46 11.99
CA ASP A 23 2.53 17.23 10.84
C ASP A 23 2.67 16.33 9.60
N TYR A 24 3.06 15.07 9.82
CA TYR A 24 3.13 14.08 8.75
C TYR A 24 1.75 13.68 8.23
N ILE A 25 0.77 13.45 9.12
CA ILE A 25 -0.63 13.21 8.77
C ILE A 25 -1.18 14.36 7.91
N ASN A 26 -0.96 15.61 8.33
CA ASN A 26 -1.41 16.78 7.59
C ASN A 26 -0.83 16.84 6.16
N ARG A 27 0.43 16.41 5.98
CA ARG A 27 1.06 16.31 4.66
C ARG A 27 0.43 15.21 3.80
N ILE A 28 0.15 14.05 4.38
CA ILE A 28 -0.56 12.95 3.69
C ILE A 28 -1.92 13.43 3.21
N THR A 29 -2.74 14.00 4.09
CA THR A 29 -4.07 14.51 3.74
C THR A 29 -3.98 15.58 2.63
N SER A 30 -2.96 16.44 2.67
CA SER A 30 -2.75 17.42 1.60
C SER A 30 -2.42 16.75 0.25
N LEU A 31 -1.61 15.68 0.25
CA LEU A 31 -1.30 14.91 -0.95
C LEU A 31 -2.51 14.16 -1.50
N GLU A 32 -3.37 13.63 -0.63
CA GLU A 32 -4.64 13.01 -1.00
C GLU A 32 -5.61 14.01 -1.62
N ASN A 33 -5.76 15.19 -1.01
CA ASN A 33 -6.59 16.28 -1.55
C ASN A 33 -6.12 16.76 -2.92
N MET A 34 -4.81 16.71 -3.18
CA MET A 34 -4.23 17.01 -4.49
C MET A 34 -4.31 15.84 -5.49
N GLY A 35 -4.84 14.69 -5.10
CA GLY A 35 -4.90 13.48 -5.92
C GLY A 35 -3.52 12.86 -6.24
N ARG A 36 -2.48 13.24 -5.49
CA ARG A 36 -1.11 12.72 -5.70
C ARG A 36 -0.84 11.41 -4.94
N LEU A 37 -1.69 11.15 -3.95
CA LEU A 37 -1.65 9.99 -3.07
C LEU A 37 -3.10 9.48 -2.86
N SER A 38 -3.25 8.19 -2.63
CA SER A 38 -4.51 7.58 -2.24
C SER A 38 -4.21 6.44 -1.26
N GLY A 39 -5.08 6.25 -0.28
CA GLY A 39 -4.90 5.19 0.70
C GLY A 39 -5.97 5.22 1.78
N VAL A 40 -5.75 4.43 2.82
CA VAL A 40 -6.59 4.37 4.01
C VAL A 40 -5.71 4.33 5.25
N MET A 41 -6.16 4.95 6.34
CA MET A 41 -5.57 4.75 7.65
C MET A 41 -6.33 3.66 8.40
N ASP A 42 -5.61 2.74 9.02
CA ASP A 42 -6.20 1.82 10.00
C ASP A 42 -6.39 2.52 11.37
N ASP A 43 -7.13 1.87 12.27
CA ASP A 43 -7.39 2.34 13.63
C ASP A 43 -6.14 2.33 14.53
N ARG A 44 -5.03 1.73 14.05
CA ARG A 44 -3.75 1.58 14.74
C ARG A 44 -2.71 2.58 14.26
N GLY A 45 -3.07 3.51 13.37
CA GLY A 45 -2.17 4.56 12.86
C GLY A 45 -1.24 4.09 11.73
N LYS A 46 -1.54 2.97 11.07
CA LYS A 46 -0.85 2.59 9.82
C LYS A 46 -1.55 3.22 8.63
N TYR A 47 -0.75 3.67 7.68
CA TYR A 47 -1.24 4.08 6.38
C TYR A 47 -1.04 2.97 5.36
N ILE A 48 -2.12 2.61 4.67
CA ILE A 48 -2.13 1.63 3.60
C ILE A 48 -2.26 2.39 2.29
N TYR A 49 -1.21 2.35 1.48
CA TYR A 49 -1.23 2.94 0.15
C TYR A 49 -2.10 2.11 -0.79
N ILE A 50 -3.02 2.76 -1.51
CA ILE A 50 -3.83 2.15 -2.55
C ILE A 50 -3.53 2.87 -3.85
N SER A 51 -3.08 2.13 -4.85
CA SER A 51 -2.81 2.69 -6.17
C SER A 51 -4.12 3.04 -6.88
N LEU A 52 -4.03 3.94 -7.87
CA LEU A 52 -5.19 4.31 -8.67
C LEU A 52 -5.77 3.10 -9.42
N GLU A 53 -4.91 2.20 -9.89
CA GLU A 53 -5.29 0.96 -10.58
C GLU A 53 -6.06 0.01 -9.67
N GLU A 54 -5.59 -0.17 -8.43
CA GLU A 54 -6.26 -1.03 -7.44
C GLU A 54 -7.63 -0.44 -7.05
N MET A 55 -7.69 0.87 -6.81
CA MET A 55 -8.94 1.56 -6.53
C MET A 55 -9.92 1.46 -7.71
N LYS A 56 -9.41 1.54 -8.93
CA LYS A 56 -10.21 1.36 -10.15
C LYS A 56 -10.75 -0.06 -10.26
N ALA A 57 -9.96 -1.09 -9.96
CA ALA A 57 -10.40 -2.48 -9.95
C ALA A 57 -11.57 -2.70 -8.96
N VAL A 58 -11.48 -2.11 -7.76
CA VAL A 58 -12.56 -2.14 -6.77
C VAL A 58 -13.80 -1.41 -7.29
N ALA A 59 -13.65 -0.20 -7.84
CA ALA A 59 -14.76 0.59 -8.37
C ALA A 59 -15.47 -0.10 -9.54
N ASP A 60 -14.70 -0.68 -10.47
CA ASP A 60 -15.23 -1.42 -11.60
C ASP A 60 -15.98 -2.67 -11.12
N TYR A 61 -15.45 -3.38 -10.13
CA TYR A 61 -16.15 -4.52 -9.54
C TYR A 61 -17.52 -4.13 -8.95
N ILE A 62 -17.58 -3.04 -8.18
CA ILE A 62 -18.84 -2.52 -7.61
C ILE A 62 -19.83 -2.17 -8.72
N LYS A 63 -19.37 -1.45 -9.76
CA LYS A 63 -20.21 -1.06 -10.90
C LYS A 63 -20.81 -2.26 -11.63
N HIS A 64 -20.00 -3.29 -11.90
CA HIS A 64 -20.45 -4.48 -12.65
C HIS A 64 -21.35 -5.40 -11.82
N LYS A 65 -21.09 -5.55 -10.51
CA LYS A 65 -21.90 -6.40 -9.64
C LYS A 65 -23.19 -5.71 -9.17
N GLY A 66 -23.23 -4.38 -9.15
CA GLY A 66 -24.36 -3.62 -8.62
C GLY A 66 -24.40 -3.71 -7.10
N ARG A 67 -25.42 -4.37 -6.53
CA ARG A 67 -25.53 -4.52 -5.07
C ARG A 67 -24.56 -5.58 -4.57
N VAL A 68 -23.62 -5.17 -3.72
CA VAL A 68 -22.63 -6.05 -3.10
C VAL A 68 -22.66 -5.87 -1.59
N SER A 69 -22.57 -6.97 -0.83
CA SER A 69 -22.41 -6.89 0.62
C SER A 69 -21.01 -6.42 0.97
N ILE A 70 -20.84 -5.77 2.12
CA ILE A 70 -19.53 -5.36 2.61
C ILE A 70 -18.60 -6.56 2.76
N SER A 71 -19.10 -7.70 3.26
CA SER A 71 -18.32 -8.93 3.42
C SER A 71 -17.78 -9.46 2.09
N HIS A 72 -18.60 -9.43 1.04
CA HIS A 72 -18.19 -9.90 -0.28
C HIS A 72 -17.23 -8.91 -0.95
N LEU A 73 -17.49 -7.61 -0.80
CA LEU A 73 -16.58 -6.57 -1.26
C LEU A 73 -15.21 -6.69 -0.58
N ALA A 74 -15.15 -6.84 0.74
CA ALA A 74 -13.91 -7.01 1.48
C ALA A 74 -13.12 -8.25 1.00
N SER A 75 -13.80 -9.40 0.85
CA SER A 75 -13.17 -10.61 0.32
C SER A 75 -12.61 -10.41 -1.10
N LYS A 76 -13.33 -9.69 -1.96
CA LYS A 76 -12.87 -9.40 -3.32
C LYS A 76 -11.76 -8.36 -3.35
N SER A 77 -11.82 -7.33 -2.51
CA SER A 77 -10.78 -6.30 -2.39
C SER A 77 -9.43 -6.88 -2.01
N ASN A 78 -9.38 -7.95 -1.21
CA ASN A 78 -8.13 -8.67 -0.92
C ASN A 78 -7.44 -9.28 -2.15
N GLN A 79 -8.15 -9.44 -3.27
CA GLN A 79 -7.57 -9.90 -4.54
C GLN A 79 -7.08 -8.74 -5.41
N PHE A 80 -7.54 -7.52 -5.13
CA PHE A 80 -7.19 -6.32 -5.89
C PHE A 80 -6.13 -5.49 -5.19
N ILE A 81 -6.13 -5.48 -3.85
CA ILE A 81 -5.23 -4.72 -3.01
C ILE A 81 -4.30 -5.71 -2.34
N ASP A 82 -3.07 -5.77 -2.86
CA ASP A 82 -1.99 -6.51 -2.21
C ASP A 82 -1.38 -5.62 -1.12
N LEU A 83 -1.25 -6.17 0.08
CA LEU A 83 -0.66 -5.47 1.22
C LEU A 83 0.85 -5.69 1.29
N GLU A 84 1.40 -6.61 0.50
CA GLU A 84 2.84 -6.83 0.40
C GLU A 84 3.49 -5.79 -0.52
N SER A 85 4.64 -5.26 -0.08
CA SER A 85 5.41 -4.33 -0.90
C SER A 85 6.10 -5.08 -2.04
N LYS A 86 5.73 -4.78 -3.28
CA LYS A 86 6.38 -5.35 -4.47
C LYS A 86 7.89 -5.05 -4.57
N ALA A 87 8.39 -4.03 -3.88
CA ALA A 87 9.82 -3.73 -3.79
C ALA A 87 10.60 -4.82 -3.04
N GLN A 88 10.00 -5.43 -2.01
CA GLN A 88 10.63 -6.49 -1.23
C GLN A 88 10.83 -7.76 -2.08
N LEU A 89 9.86 -8.08 -2.93
CA LEU A 89 9.92 -9.24 -3.82
C LEU A 89 11.08 -9.16 -4.83
N VAL A 90 11.43 -7.96 -5.30
CA VAL A 90 12.55 -7.80 -6.26
C VAL A 90 13.90 -7.96 -5.57
N GLU A 91 14.06 -7.44 -4.36
CA GLU A 91 15.28 -7.62 -3.54
C GLU A 91 15.45 -9.09 -3.12
N ASP A 92 14.37 -9.75 -2.70
CA ASP A 92 14.40 -11.17 -2.31
C ASP A 92 14.74 -12.08 -3.49
N ILE A 93 14.16 -11.83 -4.68
CA ILE A 93 14.49 -12.57 -5.90
C ILE A 93 15.95 -12.35 -6.30
N SER A 94 16.44 -11.11 -6.25
CA SER A 94 17.83 -10.80 -6.58
C SER A 94 18.82 -11.51 -5.65
N SER A 95 18.49 -11.56 -4.36
CA SER A 95 19.28 -12.25 -3.33
C SER A 95 19.27 -13.77 -3.56
N ILE A 96 18.13 -14.35 -3.95
CA ILE A 96 18.02 -15.77 -4.27
C ILE A 96 18.80 -16.13 -5.54
N THR A 97 18.75 -15.29 -6.58
CA THR A 97 19.49 -15.53 -7.83
C THR A 97 21.00 -15.51 -7.61
N GLU A 98 21.52 -14.58 -6.78
CA GLU A 98 22.95 -14.54 -6.43
C GLU A 98 23.39 -15.79 -5.66
N ILE A 99 22.55 -16.28 -4.75
CA ILE A 99 22.81 -17.53 -4.01
C ILE A 99 22.87 -18.72 -4.97
N ILE A 100 21.92 -18.83 -5.89
CA ILE A 100 21.88 -19.91 -6.88
C ILE A 100 23.13 -19.83 -7.78
N ASP A 101 23.45 -18.67 -8.34
CA ASP A 101 24.62 -18.49 -9.19
C ASP A 101 25.95 -18.83 -8.47
N SER A 102 26.01 -18.58 -7.15
CA SER A 102 27.16 -18.97 -6.31
C SER A 102 27.25 -20.47 -5.99
N LEU A 103 26.11 -21.19 -6.00
CA LEU A 103 26.02 -22.63 -5.69
C LEU A 103 26.26 -23.51 -6.92
N TRP A 104 26.07 -22.97 -8.12
CA TRP A 104 26.25 -23.66 -9.40
C TRP A 104 27.52 -23.22 -10.16
N SER A 105 28.38 -22.40 -9.54
CA SER A 105 29.74 -22.08 -10.00
C SER A 105 30.78 -22.91 -9.26
#